data_AF-A0A7V6NLM1-F1
#
_entry.id   AF-A0A7V6NLM1-F1
#
_cell.length_a   1.000
_cell.length_b   1.000
_cell.length_c   1.000
_cell.angle_alpha   90.00
_cell.angle_beta   90.00
_cell.angle_gamma   90.00
#
_symmetry.space_group_name_H-M   'P 1'
#
loop_
_entity.id
_entity.type
_entity.pdbx_description
1 polymer ?
#
loop_
_entity_poly.entity_id
_entity_poly.type
_entity_poly.pdbx_seq_one_letter_code
_entity_poly.pdbx_strand_id
1 'polypeptide(L)' 'MTFGKNLQSFRKRNKLSQEKIAELIGVCRQAVSKWENGLAYPDIENLMRLSDLSSLHFHLLQCF' A
#
# COMPACT_ATOMS: atom_id res chain seq x y z
N MET A 1 -7.28 12.19 7.87
CA MET A 1 -7.13 11.26 6.71
C MET A 1 -6.99 9.85 7.25
N THR A 2 -7.73 8.87 6.71
CA THR A 2 -7.65 7.46 7.14
C THR A 2 -6.59 6.70 6.33
N PHE A 3 -5.94 5.72 6.96
CA PHE A 3 -4.91 4.87 6.36
C PHE A 3 -5.30 4.32 4.97
N GLY A 4 -6.52 3.79 4.84
CA GLY A 4 -7.04 3.27 3.57
C GLY A 4 -7.05 4.28 2.43
N LYS A 5 -7.35 5.56 2.72
CA LYS A 5 -7.28 6.64 1.72
C LYS A 5 -5.85 6.94 1.31
N ASN A 6 -4.90 6.89 2.23
CA ASN A 6 -3.49 7.10 1.93
C ASN A 6 -2.94 5.98 1.04
N LEU A 7 -3.28 4.73 1.36
CA LEU A 7 -2.93 3.56 0.56
C LEU A 7 -3.52 3.66 -0.85
N GLN A 8 -4.79 4.02 -0.97
CA GLN A 8 -5.45 4.19 -2.27
C GLN A 8 -4.80 5.32 -3.08
N SER A 9 -4.47 6.45 -2.45
CA SER A 9 -3.78 7.56 -3.10
C SER A 9 -2.38 7.15 -3.57
N PHE A 10 -1.61 6.44 -2.75
CA PHE A 10 -0.32 5.88 -3.14
C PHE A 10 -0.45 4.95 -4.34
N ARG A 11 -1.41 4.04 -4.32
CA ARG A 11 -1.70 3.11 -5.41
C ARG A 11 -2.00 3.84 -6.71
N LYS A 12 -2.91 4.83 -6.66
CA LYS A 12 -3.31 5.64 -7.82
C LYS A 12 -2.15 6.46 -8.39
N ARG A 13 -1.32 7.09 -7.53
CA ARG A 13 -0.13 7.84 -7.96
C ARG A 13 0.89 6.96 -8.70
N ASN A 14 1.04 5.72 -8.24
CA ASN A 14 1.95 4.75 -8.85
C ASN A 14 1.31 3.93 -9.99
N LYS A 15 0.06 4.25 -10.38
CA LYS A 15 -0.71 3.50 -11.40
C LYS A 15 -0.78 1.99 -11.14
N LEU A 16 -0.79 1.59 -9.87
CA LEU A 16 -0.86 0.18 -9.46
C LEU A 16 -2.32 -0.29 -9.36
N SER A 17 -2.58 -1.56 -9.68
CA SER A 17 -3.85 -2.22 -9.37
C SER A 17 -3.86 -2.69 -7.91
N GLN A 18 -5.05 -3.02 -7.39
CA GLN A 18 -5.15 -3.64 -6.05
C GLN A 18 -4.48 -5.01 -6.06
N GLU A 19 -4.62 -5.80 -7.14
CA GLU A 19 -3.85 -7.03 -7.33
C GLU A 19 -2.35 -6.78 -7.23
N LYS A 20 -1.82 -5.72 -7.87
CA LYS A 20 -0.38 -5.50 -7.88
C LYS A 20 0.19 -5.15 -6.51
N ILE A 21 -0.53 -4.36 -5.72
CA ILE A 21 -0.16 -4.10 -4.33
C ILE A 21 -0.24 -5.38 -3.50
N ALA A 22 -1.27 -6.20 -3.73
CA ALA A 22 -1.45 -7.45 -3.02
C ALA A 22 -0.29 -8.43 -3.30
N GLU A 23 0.14 -8.55 -4.57
CA GLU A 23 1.33 -9.31 -4.97
C GLU A 23 2.61 -8.80 -4.29
N LEU A 24 2.82 -7.48 -4.25
CA LEU A 24 4.02 -6.87 -3.66
C LEU A 24 4.14 -7.10 -2.16
N ILE A 25 3.01 -7.16 -1.45
CA ILE A 25 2.96 -7.39 0.00
C ILE A 25 2.86 -8.89 0.33
N GLY A 26 2.44 -9.71 -0.63
CA GLY A 26 2.17 -11.14 -0.42
C GLY A 26 0.83 -11.42 0.25
N VAL A 27 -0.19 -10.62 -0.05
CA VAL A 27 -1.56 -10.79 0.48
C VAL A 27 -2.58 -10.97 -0.64
N CYS A 28 -3.81 -11.32 -0.28
CA CYS A 28 -4.91 -11.38 -1.24
C CYS A 28 -5.41 -9.98 -1.61
N ARG A 29 -5.82 -9.78 -2.87
CA ARG A 29 -6.43 -8.52 -3.35
C ARG A 29 -7.63 -8.06 -2.51
N GLN A 30 -8.40 -9.01 -1.98
CA GLN A 30 -9.51 -8.72 -1.06
C GLN A 30 -9.04 -8.06 0.25
N ALA A 31 -7.86 -8.40 0.78
CA ALA A 31 -7.30 -7.76 1.96
C ALA A 31 -7.01 -6.28 1.68
N VAL A 32 -6.34 -5.99 0.56
CA VAL A 32 -6.07 -4.61 0.11
C VAL A 32 -7.36 -3.80 -0.06
N SER A 33 -8.39 -4.39 -0.67
CA SER A 33 -9.70 -3.74 -0.80
C SER A 33 -10.35 -3.44 0.56
N LYS A 34 -10.29 -4.37 1.51
CA LYS A 34 -10.80 -4.14 2.87
C LYS A 34 -10.04 -3.03 3.58
N TRP A 35 -8.72 -2.95 3.42
CA TRP A 35 -7.89 -1.89 3.99
C TRP A 35 -8.22 -0.51 3.40
N GLU A 36 -8.36 -0.42 2.08
CA GLU A 36 -8.73 0.83 1.39
C GLU A 36 -10.11 1.33 1.84
N ASN A 37 -11.06 0.43 2.07
CA ASN A 37 -12.42 0.74 2.52
C ASN A 37 -12.56 0.87 4.05
N GLY A 38 -11.49 0.64 4.83
CA GLY A 38 -11.53 0.69 6.30
C GLY A 38 -12.31 -0.45 6.96
N LEU A 39 -12.59 -1.53 6.23
CA LEU A 39 -13.30 -2.71 6.73
C LEU A 39 -12.38 -3.67 7.50
N ALA A 40 -11.07 -3.54 7.30
CA ALA A 40 -10.05 -4.28 8.04
C ALA A 40 -8.80 -3.40 8.17
N TYR A 41 -7.96 -3.73 9.15
CA TYR A 41 -6.65 -3.11 9.31
C TYR A 41 -5.56 -4.15 8.98
N PRO A 42 -4.45 -3.76 8.32
CA PRO A 42 -3.31 -4.64 8.17
C PRO A 42 -2.69 -4.95 9.52
N ASP A 43 -2.14 -6.15 9.67
CA ASP A 43 -1.30 -6.51 10.81
C ASP A 43 0.04 -5.78 10.77
N ILE A 44 0.82 -5.93 11.85
CA ILE A 44 2.13 -5.28 12.00
C ILE A 44 3.08 -5.68 10.86
N GLU A 45 3.04 -6.92 10.41
CA GLU A 45 3.90 -7.43 9.34
C GLU A 45 3.58 -6.78 7.98
N ASN A 46 2.29 -6.69 7.64
CA ASN A 46 1.81 -6.03 6.43
C ASN A 46 2.00 -4.51 6.49
N LEU A 47 1.90 -3.91 7.67
CA LEU A 47 2.26 -2.51 7.89
C LEU A 47 3.75 -2.25 7.60
N MET A 48 4.65 -3.12 8.07
CA MET A 48 6.07 -3.03 7.76
C MET A 48 6.33 -3.16 6.26
N ARG A 49 5.73 -4.15 5.60
CA ARG A 49 5.85 -4.31 4.13
C ARG A 49 5.32 -3.09 3.37
N LEU A 50 4.22 -2.50 3.82
CA LEU A 50 3.68 -1.28 3.24
C LEU A 50 4.58 -0.07 3.47
N SER A 51 5.20 0.05 4.65
CA SER A 51 6.18 1.10 4.90
C SER A 51 7.41 0.93 4.02
N ASP A 52 7.87 -0.30 3.79
CA ASP A 52 9.02 -0.57 2.92
C ASP A 52 8.72 -0.19 1.46
N LEU A 53 7.54 -0.53 0.95
CA LEU A 53 7.11 -0.14 -0.39
C LEU A 53 6.99 1.38 -0.57
N SER A 54 6.57 2.10 0.48
CA SER A 54 6.44 3.55 0.43
C SER A 54 7.75 4.31 0.68
N SER A 55 8.66 3.75 1.49
CA SER A 55 9.97 4.34 1.81
C SER A 55 10.98 4.16 0.67
N LEU A 56 10.97 3.01 -0.02
CA LEU A 56 11.73 2.81 -1.27
C LEU A 56 11.38 3.87 -2.32
N HIS A 57 10.13 4.32 -2.36
CA HIS A 57 9.71 5.38 -3.29
C HIS A 57 10.20 6.77 -2.87
N PHE A 58 10.35 7.04 -1.57
CA PHE A 58 10.86 8.33 -1.09
C PHE A 58 12.36 8.48 -1.32
N HIS A 59 13.11 7.38 -1.26
CA HIS A 59 14.56 7.40 -1.51
C HIS A 59 14.91 7.58 -2.99
N LEU A 60 14.11 7.01 -3.91
CA LEU A 60 14.40 7.07 -5.36
C LEU A 60 14.08 8.42 -6.02
N LEU A 61 13.38 9.33 -5.34
CA LEU A 61 13.01 10.66 -5.87
C LEU A 61 13.87 11.82 -5.32
N GLN A 62 14.89 11.55 -4.48
CA GLN A 62 15.84 12.56 -4.02
C GLN A 62 17.20 12.52 -4.75
N CYS A 63 17.33 11.66 -5.76
CA CYS A 63 18.55 11.55 -6.59
C CYS A 63 18.45 12.31 -7.93
N PHE A 64 17.51 13.25 -8.09
CA PHE A 64 17.45 14.19 -9.22
C PHE A 64 17.22 15.62 -8.74
#